data_AF-A0A7C2YRG9-F1
#
_entry.id   AF-A0A7C2YRG9-F1
#
_cell.length_a   1.000
_cell.length_b   1.000
_cell.length_c   1.000
_cell.angle_alpha   90.00
_cell.angle_beta   90.00
_cell.angle_gamma   90.00
#
_symmetry.space_group_name_H-M   'P 1'
#
loop_
_entity.id
_entity.type
_entity.pdbx_description
1 polymer ?
#
loop_
_entity_poly.entity_id
_entity_poly.type
_entity_poly.pdbx_seq_one_letter_code
_entity_poly.pdbx_strand_id
1 'polypeptide(L)'
;MPVKSRRYCLQSNSLLRAAMAGCIAIALLMPERAEATARKTLASSPSAQRARAGTQSVTRANAPAAVAMTAAEGHAGYVHFFLLRDAEDTTETQVGIQLEGERIAWSFPALGVIVTPFLKSGSVEVNGKRYEWEHLYGLRPFPDERSMRALQADLPWRVAPYVEDGTPYCYLRARGDPFCLSCLDFAVRVLFPGYFPEPAVLPREFQRTTHAAAHTTDDLLLYLLGLQALPDRAARLRRIERLRLPENLRADAVSLVESIPDPATRVAESRGASDLKNRGSTPQRTLRRKKS
;
A
#
# COMPACT_ATOMS: atom_id res chain seq x y z
N MET A 1 -3.62 -14.23 23.20
CA MET A 1 -2.28 -13.81 22.71
C MET A 1 -2.32 -12.30 22.53
N PRO A 2 -1.33 -11.54 23.04
CA PRO A 2 -1.33 -10.10 22.89
C PRO A 2 -1.20 -9.75 21.40
N VAL A 3 -2.13 -8.94 20.89
CA VAL A 3 -2.08 -8.39 19.53
C VAL A 3 -0.86 -7.47 19.49
N LYS A 4 0.26 -7.93 18.92
CA LYS A 4 1.40 -7.06 18.61
C LYS A 4 0.87 -5.95 17.71
N SER A 5 1.04 -4.71 18.13
CA SER A 5 0.64 -3.52 17.37
C SER A 5 1.43 -3.49 16.06
N ARG A 6 0.84 -3.97 14.95
CA ARG A 6 1.40 -3.78 13.61
C ARG A 6 1.35 -2.28 13.32
N ARG A 7 2.50 -1.65 13.12
CA ARG A 7 2.54 -0.31 12.53
C ARG A 7 2.32 -0.50 11.03
N TYR A 8 1.50 0.35 10.44
CA TYR A 8 1.41 0.41 8.98
C TYR A 8 2.58 1.25 8.47
N CYS A 9 2.66 1.53 7.17
CA CYS A 9 3.48 2.65 6.66
C CYS A 9 3.05 4.04 7.22
N LEU A 10 2.36 4.07 8.39
CA LEU A 10 1.87 5.20 9.17
C LEU A 10 2.35 5.10 10.63
N GLN A 11 2.83 6.26 11.09
CA GLN A 11 3.12 6.65 12.47
C GLN A 11 4.40 6.11 13.13
N SER A 12 5.42 6.97 13.13
CA SER A 12 6.12 7.35 14.35
C SER A 12 6.39 8.85 14.30
N ASN A 13 5.74 9.60 15.19
CA ASN A 13 6.11 10.99 15.48
C ASN A 13 7.44 10.96 16.22
N SER A 14 8.55 11.17 15.52
CA SER A 14 9.79 11.59 16.17
C SER A 14 10.45 12.68 15.32
N LEU A 15 10.31 13.91 15.81
CA LEU A 15 11.17 15.03 15.50
C LEU A 15 12.62 14.61 15.72
N LEU A 16 13.43 14.49 14.67
CA LEU A 16 14.85 14.80 14.73
C LEU A 16 15.41 14.98 13.31
N ARG A 17 15.71 16.25 13.00
CA ARG A 17 16.61 16.65 11.92
C ARG A 17 18.03 16.25 12.31
N ALA A 18 18.74 15.58 11.42
CA ALA A 18 20.18 15.77 11.23
C ALA A 18 20.59 15.21 9.86
N ALA A 19 21.21 16.06 9.05
CA ALA A 19 21.92 15.69 7.84
C ALA A 19 23.20 14.94 8.22
N MET A 20 23.55 13.89 7.48
CA MET A 20 24.91 13.34 7.38
C MET A 20 25.03 12.58 6.06
N ALA A 21 25.92 13.05 5.20
CA ALA A 21 26.37 12.32 4.02
C ALA A 21 27.28 11.18 4.49
N GLY A 22 26.87 9.95 4.22
CA GLY A 22 27.66 8.74 4.47
C GLY A 22 27.78 7.93 3.18
N CYS A 23 28.99 7.76 2.70
CA CYS A 23 29.31 6.87 1.58
C CYS A 23 28.89 5.44 1.92
N ILE A 24 27.99 4.86 1.11
CA ILE A 24 27.62 3.44 1.21
C ILE A 24 28.54 2.66 0.28
N ALA A 25 29.33 1.76 0.86
CA ALA A 25 30.00 0.69 0.12
C ALA A 25 29.00 -0.47 -0.05
N ILE A 26 28.39 -0.57 -1.24
CA ILE A 26 27.65 -1.76 -1.64
C ILE A 26 28.65 -2.68 -2.34
N ALA A 27 28.97 -3.82 -1.74
CA ALA A 27 29.70 -4.88 -2.42
C ALA A 27 28.77 -5.58 -3.42
N LEU A 28 28.53 -4.94 -4.57
CA LEU A 28 27.92 -5.58 -5.73
C LEU A 28 29.03 -6.27 -6.53
N LEU A 29 29.01 -7.60 -6.54
CA LEU A 29 29.72 -8.38 -7.54
C LEU A 29 29.05 -8.12 -8.90
N MET A 30 29.68 -7.28 -9.73
CA MET A 30 29.31 -6.99 -11.11
C MET A 30 30.22 -7.76 -12.07
N PRO A 31 29.70 -8.35 -13.17
CA PRO A 31 30.49 -8.58 -14.36
C PRO A 31 30.41 -7.37 -15.32
N GLU A 32 31.54 -7.14 -15.97
CA GLU A 32 31.90 -5.97 -16.77
C GLU A 32 31.40 -6.05 -18.23
N ARG A 33 30.88 -4.90 -18.71
CA ARG A 33 30.80 -4.35 -20.09
C ARG A 33 30.34 -5.20 -21.30
N ALA A 34 29.39 -4.62 -22.03
CA ALA A 34 29.58 -4.27 -23.44
C ALA A 34 28.77 -3.01 -23.82
N GLU A 35 29.44 -2.05 -24.44
CA GLU A 35 28.89 -0.83 -25.06
C GLU A 35 28.20 -1.15 -26.40
N ALA A 36 27.08 -0.49 -26.71
CA ALA A 36 26.75 -0.08 -28.09
C ALA A 36 25.55 0.89 -28.16
N THR A 37 25.90 2.13 -28.47
CA THR A 37 25.27 3.05 -29.45
C THR A 37 23.79 3.45 -29.33
N ALA A 38 23.61 4.74 -29.08
CA ALA A 38 22.37 5.50 -29.19
C ALA A 38 21.84 5.57 -30.64
N ARG A 39 20.52 5.41 -30.80
CA ARG A 39 19.74 6.04 -31.87
C ARG A 39 18.48 6.68 -31.30
N LYS A 40 18.38 7.98 -31.57
CA LYS A 40 17.27 8.88 -31.29
C LYS A 40 16.17 8.62 -32.34
N THR A 41 14.94 8.35 -31.93
CA THR A 41 13.78 8.49 -32.81
C THR A 41 12.59 8.99 -32.00
N LEU A 42 11.96 10.03 -32.53
CA LEU A 42 10.92 10.85 -31.93
C LEU A 42 9.57 10.13 -31.82
N ALA A 43 8.90 10.42 -30.71
CA ALA A 43 7.48 10.71 -30.56
C ALA A 43 6.44 9.79 -31.22
N SER A 44 5.74 9.06 -30.36
CA SER A 44 4.32 8.78 -30.54
C SER A 44 3.62 8.88 -29.18
N SER A 45 2.88 9.98 -28.98
CA SER A 45 2.00 10.19 -27.83
C SER A 45 0.93 9.09 -27.76
N PRO A 46 0.73 8.41 -26.63
CA PRO A 46 -0.48 7.64 -26.41
C PRO A 46 -1.53 8.58 -25.81
N SER A 47 -2.30 9.20 -26.70
CA SER A 47 -3.57 9.81 -26.34
C SER A 47 -4.59 8.72 -25.99
N ALA A 48 -5.35 8.96 -24.92
CA ALA A 48 -6.65 8.37 -24.60
C ALA A 48 -6.69 6.91 -24.09
N GLN A 49 -6.32 6.70 -22.83
CA GLN A 49 -6.89 5.62 -22.01
C GLN A 49 -7.90 6.21 -21.02
N ARG A 50 -9.08 6.56 -21.55
CA ARG A 50 -10.24 6.91 -20.73
C ARG A 50 -10.75 5.62 -20.08
N ALA A 51 -10.32 5.36 -18.84
CA ALA A 51 -10.69 4.18 -18.09
C ALA A 51 -12.21 4.06 -17.93
N ARG A 52 -12.80 2.99 -18.47
CA ARG A 52 -14.13 2.49 -18.06
C ARG A 52 -14.02 1.93 -16.65
N ALA A 53 -14.05 2.81 -15.65
CA ALA A 53 -13.90 2.47 -14.23
C ALA A 53 -15.15 1.81 -13.58
N GLY A 54 -16.22 1.56 -14.34
CA GLY A 54 -17.50 1.07 -13.79
C GLY A 54 -17.66 -0.45 -13.69
N THR A 55 -16.87 -1.25 -14.43
CA THR A 55 -17.12 -2.70 -14.60
C THR A 55 -16.09 -3.60 -13.88
N GLN A 56 -15.00 -3.02 -13.37
CA GLN A 56 -13.92 -3.81 -12.75
C GLN A 56 -14.26 -4.29 -11.31
N SER A 57 -15.06 -3.53 -10.57
CA SER A 57 -15.38 -3.79 -9.15
C SER A 57 -16.16 -5.11 -8.91
N VAL A 58 -17.28 -5.32 -9.60
CA VAL A 58 -18.08 -6.56 -9.48
C VAL A 58 -17.32 -7.79 -9.97
N THR A 59 -16.44 -7.60 -10.96
CA THR A 59 -15.61 -8.66 -11.51
C THR A 59 -14.63 -9.18 -10.45
N ARG A 60 -14.00 -8.30 -9.67
CA ARG A 60 -13.01 -8.69 -8.64
C ARG A 60 -13.63 -9.40 -7.44
N ALA A 61 -14.79 -8.94 -6.97
CA ALA A 61 -15.51 -9.57 -5.84
C ALA A 61 -15.93 -11.02 -6.15
N ASN A 62 -15.97 -11.41 -7.42
CA ASN A 62 -16.34 -12.75 -7.88
C ASN A 62 -15.16 -13.58 -8.42
N ALA A 63 -14.03 -12.95 -8.78
CA ALA A 63 -12.87 -13.63 -9.35
C ALA A 63 -12.08 -14.45 -8.30
N PRO A 64 -11.50 -15.62 -8.62
CA PRO A 64 -10.60 -16.28 -7.67
C PRO A 64 -9.38 -15.40 -7.36
N ALA A 65 -8.86 -15.49 -6.13
CA ALA A 65 -7.57 -14.90 -5.78
C ALA A 65 -6.46 -15.86 -6.23
N ALA A 66 -5.52 -15.36 -7.03
CA ALA A 66 -4.29 -16.08 -7.34
C ALA A 66 -3.19 -15.62 -6.36
N VAL A 67 -2.68 -16.57 -5.58
CA VAL A 67 -1.73 -16.35 -4.50
C VAL A 67 -0.40 -17.01 -4.85
N ALA A 68 0.71 -16.31 -4.61
CA ALA A 68 2.06 -16.80 -4.79
C ALA A 68 2.79 -16.85 -3.44
N MET A 69 3.37 -17.99 -3.05
CA MET A 69 4.16 -18.09 -1.80
C MET A 69 5.65 -17.82 -2.00
N THR A 70 6.06 -17.62 -3.25
CA THR A 70 7.43 -17.36 -3.67
C THR A 70 7.41 -16.56 -4.96
N ALA A 71 8.51 -15.87 -5.27
CA ALA A 71 8.77 -15.50 -6.65
C ALA A 71 8.94 -16.76 -7.49
N ALA A 72 8.44 -16.68 -8.71
CA ALA A 72 8.62 -17.67 -9.75
C ALA A 72 8.46 -16.98 -11.12
N GLU A 73 8.95 -17.63 -12.16
CA GLU A 73 8.64 -17.25 -13.54
C GLU A 73 7.12 -17.17 -13.76
N GLY A 74 6.68 -16.16 -14.53
CA GLY A 74 5.26 -15.89 -14.77
C GLY A 74 4.54 -15.11 -13.66
N HIS A 75 5.18 -14.86 -12.51
CA HIS A 75 4.62 -14.01 -11.44
C HIS A 75 4.99 -12.52 -11.57
N ALA A 76 5.61 -12.10 -12.68
CA ALA A 76 5.83 -10.67 -12.93
C ALA A 76 4.51 -9.88 -12.80
N GLY A 77 4.56 -8.80 -12.05
CA GLY A 77 3.41 -7.96 -11.71
C GLY A 77 2.65 -8.35 -10.46
N TYR A 78 2.95 -9.49 -9.82
CA TYR A 78 2.36 -9.83 -8.53
C TYR A 78 2.80 -8.83 -7.45
N VAL A 79 1.90 -8.51 -6.55
CA VAL A 79 2.15 -7.65 -5.38
C VAL A 79 2.52 -8.55 -4.21
N HIS A 80 3.73 -8.43 -3.71
CA HIS A 80 4.25 -9.22 -2.60
C HIS A 80 4.25 -8.41 -1.31
N PHE A 81 3.75 -9.03 -0.25
CA PHE A 81 3.68 -8.50 1.10
C PHE A 81 4.82 -9.07 1.93
N PHE A 82 5.47 -8.19 2.69
CA PHE A 82 6.58 -8.53 3.57
C PHE A 82 6.29 -7.97 4.96
N LEU A 83 6.73 -8.69 5.98
CA LEU A 83 6.84 -8.17 7.33
C LEU A 83 8.25 -7.64 7.52
N LEU A 84 8.39 -6.33 7.64
CA LEU A 84 9.63 -5.67 8.01
C LEU A 84 9.70 -5.56 9.53
N ARG A 85 10.87 -5.78 10.11
CA ARG A 85 11.18 -5.57 11.54
C ARG A 85 12.42 -4.71 11.64
N ASP A 86 12.37 -3.67 12.46
CA ASP A 86 13.56 -2.89 12.77
C ASP A 86 14.29 -3.41 14.02
N ALA A 87 15.40 -2.78 14.37
CA ALA A 87 16.20 -3.13 15.55
C ALA A 87 15.46 -2.94 16.90
N GLU A 88 14.34 -2.23 16.91
CA GLU A 88 13.49 -2.01 18.09
C GLU A 88 12.30 -2.99 18.14
N ASP A 89 12.34 -4.06 17.33
CA ASP A 89 11.25 -5.03 17.16
C ASP A 89 9.91 -4.41 16.69
N THR A 90 9.95 -3.19 16.15
CA THR A 90 8.79 -2.58 15.53
C THR A 90 8.55 -3.22 14.18
N THR A 91 7.32 -3.68 13.97
CA THR A 91 6.94 -4.37 12.73
C THR A 91 6.10 -3.49 11.81
N GLU A 92 6.40 -3.56 10.51
CA GLU A 92 5.68 -2.86 9.45
C GLU A 92 5.38 -3.80 8.28
N THR A 93 4.16 -3.74 7.74
CA THR A 93 3.86 -4.44 6.48
C THR A 93 4.37 -3.62 5.31
N GLN A 94 5.36 -4.14 4.59
CA GLN A 94 5.92 -3.59 3.36
C GLN A 94 5.31 -4.30 2.14
N VAL A 95 5.31 -3.61 1.00
CA VAL A 95 4.84 -4.17 -0.27
C VAL A 95 5.82 -3.89 -1.40
N GLY A 96 5.96 -4.86 -2.29
CA GLY A 96 6.75 -4.74 -3.52
C GLY A 96 6.06 -5.40 -4.70
N ILE A 97 6.54 -5.12 -5.90
CA ILE A 97 6.02 -5.67 -7.14
C ILE A 97 7.10 -6.53 -7.77
N GLN A 98 6.76 -7.78 -8.02
CA GLN A 98 7.67 -8.71 -8.68
C GLN A 98 7.89 -8.27 -10.13
N LEU A 99 9.15 -8.25 -10.55
CA LEU A 99 9.58 -8.04 -11.92
C LEU A 99 10.00 -9.37 -12.56
N GLU A 100 10.28 -9.33 -13.87
CA GLU A 100 10.93 -10.45 -14.56
C GLU A 100 12.33 -10.74 -14.00
N GLY A 101 12.73 -12.01 -14.13
CA GLY A 101 14.00 -12.52 -13.60
C GLY A 101 14.02 -12.63 -12.08
N GLU A 102 12.87 -12.91 -11.45
CA GLU A 102 12.73 -13.09 -10.00
C GLU A 102 13.30 -11.92 -9.18
N ARG A 103 13.07 -10.70 -9.67
CA ARG A 103 13.43 -9.46 -8.98
C ARG A 103 12.20 -8.83 -8.34
N ILE A 104 12.42 -7.92 -7.41
CA ILE A 104 11.37 -7.13 -6.79
C ILE A 104 11.71 -5.66 -6.82
N ALA A 105 10.74 -4.84 -7.22
CA ALA A 105 10.78 -3.40 -7.06
C ALA A 105 9.93 -3.01 -5.85
N TRP A 106 10.46 -2.14 -4.99
CA TRP A 106 9.79 -1.67 -3.79
C TRP A 106 10.41 -0.37 -3.30
N SER A 107 9.64 0.41 -2.53
CA SER A 107 10.16 1.57 -1.80
C SER A 107 10.51 1.12 -0.39
N PHE A 108 11.81 1.10 -0.06
CA PHE A 108 12.33 0.56 1.18
C PHE A 108 12.84 1.67 2.12
N PRO A 109 12.58 1.59 3.45
CA PRO A 109 13.06 2.59 4.40
C PRO A 109 14.55 2.92 4.27
N ALA A 110 14.87 4.22 4.22
CA ALA A 110 16.22 4.75 4.03
C ALA A 110 16.92 4.47 2.68
N LEU A 111 16.44 3.52 1.86
CA LEU A 111 16.98 3.24 0.53
C LEU A 111 16.17 3.89 -0.60
N GLY A 112 14.89 4.18 -0.37
CA GLY A 112 14.00 4.67 -1.42
C GLY A 112 13.56 3.56 -2.36
N VAL A 113 13.24 3.92 -3.60
CA VAL A 113 12.79 2.95 -4.60
C VAL A 113 13.99 2.23 -5.21
N ILE A 114 14.04 0.91 -4.99
CA ILE A 114 15.13 0.05 -5.44
C ILE A 114 14.59 -1.22 -6.11
N VAL A 115 15.45 -1.85 -6.90
CA VAL A 115 15.22 -3.19 -7.46
C VAL A 115 16.26 -4.14 -6.88
N THR A 116 15.80 -5.23 -6.28
CA THR A 116 16.67 -6.27 -5.70
C THR A 116 16.28 -7.65 -6.24
N PRO A 117 17.13 -8.67 -6.12
CA PRO A 117 16.67 -10.05 -6.21
C PRO A 117 15.53 -10.31 -5.23
N PHE A 118 14.58 -11.16 -5.59
CA PHE A 118 13.52 -11.57 -4.69
C PHE A 118 14.10 -12.56 -3.67
N LEU A 119 14.03 -12.19 -2.40
CA LEU A 119 14.44 -13.04 -1.29
C LEU A 119 13.26 -13.24 -0.35
N LYS A 120 12.98 -14.50 0.03
CA LYS A 120 11.91 -14.83 0.99
C LYS A 120 12.16 -14.20 2.36
N SER A 121 13.42 -14.00 2.73
CA SER A 121 13.80 -13.32 3.96
C SER A 121 15.19 -12.74 3.79
N GLY A 122 15.51 -11.72 4.59
CA GLY A 122 16.85 -11.16 4.61
C GLY A 122 16.98 -10.06 5.65
N SER A 123 18.17 -9.48 5.70
CA SER A 123 18.48 -8.33 6.56
C SER A 123 19.38 -7.35 5.83
N VAL A 124 19.21 -6.07 6.11
CA VAL A 124 20.05 -5.00 5.58
C VAL A 124 20.32 -3.97 6.67
N GLU A 125 21.54 -3.43 6.68
CA GLU A 125 21.91 -2.31 7.54
C GLU A 125 22.03 -1.04 6.70
N VAL A 126 21.25 -0.02 7.05
CA VAL A 126 21.21 1.26 6.32
C VAL A 126 21.13 2.39 7.33
N ASN A 127 22.03 3.37 7.20
CA ASN A 127 22.12 4.50 8.12
C ASN A 127 22.21 4.09 9.60
N GLY A 128 22.96 3.01 9.89
CA GLY A 128 23.13 2.47 11.25
C GLY A 128 21.89 1.78 11.83
N LYS A 129 20.86 1.54 11.01
CA LYS A 129 19.67 0.77 11.41
C LYS A 129 19.62 -0.55 10.66
N ARG A 130 19.48 -1.64 11.40
CA ARG A 130 19.21 -2.98 10.86
C ARG A 130 17.72 -3.14 10.63
N TYR A 131 17.38 -3.61 9.43
CA TYR A 131 16.05 -4.05 9.07
C TYR A 131 16.10 -5.51 8.67
N GLU A 132 15.14 -6.29 9.15
CA GLU A 132 14.93 -7.67 8.75
C GLU A 132 13.58 -7.78 8.06
N TRP A 133 13.48 -8.60 7.02
CA TRP A 133 12.21 -8.83 6.35
C TRP A 133 11.92 -10.30 6.15
N GLU A 134 10.63 -10.61 6.12
CA GLU A 134 10.07 -11.93 5.85
C GLU A 134 8.93 -11.79 4.84
N HIS A 135 8.97 -12.56 3.77
CA HIS A 135 7.91 -12.63 2.77
C HIS A 135 6.70 -13.36 3.33
N LEU A 136 5.53 -12.75 3.22
CA LEU A 136 4.28 -13.32 3.68
C LEU A 136 3.55 -14.05 2.55
N TYR A 137 3.26 -13.34 1.47
CA TYR A 137 2.52 -13.83 0.30
C TYR A 137 2.55 -12.81 -0.84
N GLY A 138 2.37 -13.28 -2.05
CA GLY A 138 2.14 -12.52 -3.27
C GLY A 138 0.71 -12.66 -3.76
N LEU A 139 0.16 -11.59 -4.33
CA LEU A 139 -1.20 -11.54 -4.86
C LEU A 139 -1.19 -10.98 -6.28
N ARG A 140 -1.90 -11.67 -7.18
CA ARG A 140 -2.12 -11.20 -8.55
C ARG A 140 -3.02 -9.95 -8.53
N PRO A 141 -2.57 -8.80 -9.04
CA PRO A 141 -3.33 -7.56 -8.92
C PRO A 141 -4.54 -7.47 -9.85
N PHE A 142 -4.52 -8.13 -11.01
CA PHE A 142 -5.63 -8.12 -11.97
C PHE A 142 -6.15 -9.54 -12.21
N PRO A 143 -7.47 -9.77 -12.12
CA PRO A 143 -8.03 -11.11 -12.21
C PRO A 143 -7.96 -11.73 -13.62
N ASP A 144 -7.92 -10.89 -14.66
CA ASP A 144 -7.90 -11.36 -16.04
C ASP A 144 -6.49 -11.37 -16.66
N GLU A 145 -6.28 -12.26 -17.62
CA GLU A 145 -4.98 -12.44 -18.30
C GLU A 145 -4.59 -11.27 -19.18
N ARG A 146 -5.56 -10.58 -19.78
CA ARG A 146 -5.28 -9.44 -20.65
C ARG A 146 -4.69 -8.29 -19.86
N SER A 147 -5.29 -7.94 -18.72
CA SER A 147 -4.79 -6.90 -17.83
C SER A 147 -3.44 -7.26 -17.21
N MET A 148 -3.20 -8.53 -16.85
CA MET A 148 -1.88 -8.95 -16.37
C MET A 148 -0.80 -8.85 -17.43
N ARG A 149 -1.06 -9.30 -18.67
CA ARG A 149 -0.09 -9.14 -19.76
C ARG A 149 0.22 -7.68 -20.06
N ALA A 150 -0.80 -6.81 -20.03
CA ALA A 150 -0.62 -5.38 -20.20
C ALA A 150 0.24 -4.79 -19.06
N LEU A 151 -0.04 -5.16 -17.80
CA LEU A 151 0.79 -4.76 -16.67
C LEU A 151 2.25 -5.21 -16.88
N GLN A 152 2.47 -6.50 -17.19
CA GLN A 152 3.80 -7.09 -17.37
C GLN A 152 4.63 -6.36 -18.44
N ALA A 153 4.02 -6.07 -19.60
CA ALA A 153 4.67 -5.33 -20.68
C ALA A 153 5.06 -3.90 -20.27
N ASP A 154 4.25 -3.25 -19.42
CA ASP A 154 4.48 -1.88 -18.98
C ASP A 154 5.39 -1.78 -17.74
N LEU A 155 5.60 -2.86 -16.99
CA LEU A 155 6.32 -2.84 -15.70
C LEU A 155 7.68 -2.13 -15.77
N PRO A 156 8.57 -2.41 -16.75
CA PRO A 156 9.86 -1.73 -16.83
C PRO A 156 9.71 -0.21 -16.87
N TRP A 157 8.81 0.29 -17.72
CA TRP A 157 8.57 1.73 -17.91
C TRP A 157 7.86 2.38 -16.72
N ARG A 158 7.04 1.63 -15.99
CA ARG A 158 6.36 2.14 -14.78
C ARG A 158 7.29 2.23 -13.57
N VAL A 159 8.33 1.39 -13.52
CA VAL A 159 9.28 1.33 -12.40
C VAL A 159 10.49 2.23 -12.63
N ALA A 160 11.02 2.27 -13.85
CA ALA A 160 12.27 2.94 -14.19
C ALA A 160 12.38 4.38 -13.68
N PRO A 161 11.38 5.28 -13.86
CA PRO A 161 11.51 6.68 -13.42
C PRO A 161 11.80 6.80 -11.93
N TYR A 162 11.19 5.96 -11.10
CA TYR A 162 11.37 6.04 -9.66
C TYR A 162 12.74 5.56 -9.19
N VAL A 163 13.27 4.53 -9.86
CA VAL A 163 14.58 3.94 -9.56
C VAL A 163 15.69 4.85 -10.07
N GLU A 164 15.57 5.32 -11.31
CA GLU A 164 16.57 6.17 -11.97
C GLU A 164 16.70 7.54 -11.27
N ASP A 165 15.58 8.12 -10.81
CA ASP A 165 15.59 9.37 -10.06
C ASP A 165 16.06 9.20 -8.60
N GLY A 166 16.33 7.96 -8.15
CA GLY A 166 16.70 7.68 -6.76
C GLY A 166 15.61 8.12 -5.78
N THR A 167 14.33 7.89 -6.12
CA THR A 167 13.19 8.42 -5.38
C THR A 167 13.26 8.02 -3.90
N PRO A 168 13.33 8.98 -2.96
CA PRO A 168 13.48 8.69 -1.54
C PRO A 168 12.25 8.02 -0.93
N TYR A 169 12.48 7.28 0.16
CA TYR A 169 11.40 6.74 0.98
C TYR A 169 10.81 7.82 1.89
N CYS A 170 9.48 7.82 2.05
CA CYS A 170 8.84 8.52 3.15
C CYS A 170 7.57 7.80 3.60
N TYR A 171 7.24 7.90 4.89
CA TYR A 171 6.02 7.33 5.45
C TYR A 171 4.77 8.11 4.99
N LEU A 172 4.86 9.44 5.11
CA LEU A 172 3.84 10.38 4.70
C LEU A 172 4.54 11.54 3.99
N ARG A 173 3.99 11.94 2.85
CA ARG A 173 4.41 13.15 2.15
C ARG A 173 3.41 14.26 2.46
N ALA A 174 3.86 15.33 3.11
CA ALA A 174 3.02 16.52 3.29
C ALA A 174 3.03 17.38 2.01
N ARG A 175 2.06 18.29 1.92
CA ARG A 175 2.02 19.25 0.81
C ARG A 175 3.21 20.20 0.91
N GLY A 176 4.05 20.23 -0.12
CA GLY A 176 5.24 21.09 -0.20
C GLY A 176 6.55 20.38 0.15
N ASP A 177 6.49 19.14 0.68
CA ASP A 177 7.68 18.33 0.89
C ASP A 177 8.29 17.87 -0.45
N PRO A 178 9.61 17.57 -0.48
CA PRO A 178 10.24 16.92 -1.61
C PRO A 178 9.50 15.64 -2.02
N PHE A 179 9.56 15.30 -3.30
CA PHE A 179 8.96 14.07 -3.80
C PHE A 179 9.62 12.84 -3.14
N CYS A 180 8.79 11.94 -2.64
CA CYS A 180 9.20 10.71 -1.97
C CYS A 180 8.00 9.74 -2.02
N LEU A 181 8.26 8.45 -1.88
CA LEU A 181 7.24 7.41 -1.94
C LEU A 181 7.31 6.48 -0.74
N SER A 182 6.15 6.19 -0.14
CA SER A 182 6.01 5.06 0.75
C SER A 182 5.96 3.75 -0.04
N CYS A 183 6.12 2.65 0.69
CA CYS A 183 5.90 1.28 0.23
C CYS A 183 4.63 1.16 -0.65
N LEU A 184 3.53 1.71 -0.13
CA LEU A 184 2.21 1.64 -0.71
C LEU A 184 2.06 2.61 -1.88
N ASP A 185 2.50 3.87 -1.73
CA ASP A 185 2.36 4.86 -2.79
C ASP A 185 3.11 4.42 -4.06
N PHE A 186 4.30 3.83 -3.90
CA PHE A 186 5.01 3.21 -5.00
C PHE A 186 4.19 2.08 -5.65
N ALA A 187 3.73 1.09 -4.87
CA ALA A 187 2.99 -0.04 -5.42
C ALA A 187 1.71 0.40 -6.14
N VAL A 188 0.91 1.30 -5.56
CA VAL A 188 -0.34 1.75 -6.20
C VAL A 188 -0.10 2.59 -7.44
N ARG A 189 1.00 3.34 -7.53
CA ARG A 189 1.37 4.09 -8.75
C ARG A 189 1.81 3.17 -9.89
N VAL A 190 2.50 2.08 -9.58
CA VAL A 190 2.83 1.08 -10.60
C VAL A 190 1.58 0.33 -11.08
N LEU A 191 0.65 0.00 -10.18
CA LEU A 191 -0.60 -0.68 -10.56
C LEU A 191 -1.58 0.23 -11.31
N PHE A 192 -1.71 1.48 -10.87
CA PHE A 192 -2.69 2.46 -11.34
C PHE A 192 -2.00 3.78 -11.72
N PRO A 193 -1.21 3.78 -12.80
CA PRO A 193 -0.39 4.93 -13.15
C PRO A 193 -1.24 6.17 -13.42
N GLY A 194 -0.84 7.27 -12.79
CA GLY A 194 -1.23 8.62 -13.20
C GLY A 194 -0.16 9.24 -14.12
N TYR A 195 -0.28 10.54 -14.36
CA TYR A 195 0.79 11.29 -15.01
C TYR A 195 1.93 11.49 -14.02
N PHE A 196 3.15 11.05 -14.28
CA PHE A 196 4.26 11.35 -13.37
C PHE A 196 4.50 12.88 -13.28
N PRO A 197 4.72 13.47 -12.09
CA PRO A 197 4.80 12.87 -10.73
C PRO A 197 3.46 12.87 -9.94
N GLU A 198 2.34 13.12 -10.60
CA GLU A 198 0.99 13.15 -10.02
C GLU A 198 0.61 11.83 -9.31
N PRO A 199 -0.33 11.89 -8.34
CA PRO A 199 -0.81 10.73 -7.62
C PRO A 199 -1.35 9.61 -8.54
N ALA A 200 -1.39 8.39 -8.00
CA ALA A 200 -2.02 7.26 -8.67
C ALA A 200 -3.51 7.53 -9.00
N VAL A 201 -3.97 7.02 -10.13
CA VAL A 201 -5.39 7.10 -10.54
C VAL A 201 -6.12 5.88 -9.99
N LEU A 202 -6.43 5.95 -8.69
CA LEU A 202 -7.00 4.81 -7.97
C LEU A 202 -8.40 4.44 -8.50
N PRO A 203 -8.71 3.13 -8.62
CA PRO A 203 -10.06 2.68 -8.91
C PRO A 203 -11.06 3.22 -7.87
N ARG A 204 -12.30 3.49 -8.29
CA ARG A 204 -13.34 4.06 -7.40
C ARG A 204 -13.60 3.20 -6.16
N GLU A 205 -13.44 1.90 -6.32
CA GLU A 205 -13.60 0.89 -5.29
C GLU A 205 -12.42 0.81 -4.31
N PHE A 206 -11.26 1.40 -4.64
CA PHE A 206 -10.10 1.45 -3.75
C PHE A 206 -10.35 2.45 -2.61
N GLN A 207 -10.98 1.98 -1.53
CA GLN A 207 -11.47 2.83 -0.45
C GLN A 207 -10.64 2.69 0.83
N ARG A 208 -10.52 3.80 1.56
CA ARG A 208 -9.97 3.80 2.93
C ARG A 208 -10.96 3.09 3.85
N THR A 209 -10.60 1.90 4.30
CA THR A 209 -11.47 1.03 5.10
C THR A 209 -10.93 0.89 6.52
N THR A 210 -9.61 0.79 6.66
CA THR A 210 -8.94 0.55 7.94
C THR A 210 -8.57 1.84 8.67
N HIS A 211 -8.21 2.89 7.94
CA HIS A 211 -7.77 4.15 8.52
C HIS A 211 -8.40 5.35 7.80
N ALA A 212 -9.04 6.25 8.56
CA ALA A 212 -9.78 7.37 7.97
C ALA A 212 -8.88 8.39 7.25
N ALA A 213 -7.63 8.57 7.72
CA ALA A 213 -6.76 9.63 7.23
C ALA A 213 -6.05 9.28 5.91
N ALA A 214 -5.69 8.02 5.68
CA ALA A 214 -4.83 7.61 4.56
C ALA A 214 -5.07 6.15 4.19
N HIS A 215 -4.73 5.78 2.95
CA HIS A 215 -4.71 4.39 2.52
C HIS A 215 -3.55 3.65 3.21
N THR A 216 -3.76 2.36 3.45
CA THR A 216 -2.81 1.45 4.10
C THR A 216 -2.54 0.23 3.22
N THR A 217 -1.50 -0.53 3.56
CA THR A 217 -1.23 -1.84 2.94
C THR A 217 -2.36 -2.84 3.18
N ASP A 218 -3.11 -2.69 4.27
CA ASP A 218 -4.33 -3.45 4.52
C ASP A 218 -5.47 -3.08 3.54
N ASP A 219 -5.62 -1.80 3.20
CA ASP A 219 -6.60 -1.40 2.16
C ASP A 219 -6.23 -2.03 0.82
N LEU A 220 -4.94 -2.12 0.49
CA LEU A 220 -4.48 -2.84 -0.69
C LEU A 220 -4.79 -4.33 -0.59
N LEU A 221 -4.57 -4.97 0.55
CA LEU A 221 -4.92 -6.39 0.77
C LEU A 221 -6.43 -6.64 0.57
N LEU A 222 -7.28 -5.82 1.20
CA LEU A 222 -8.74 -5.90 1.05
C LEU A 222 -9.17 -5.69 -0.40
N TYR A 223 -8.55 -4.73 -1.09
CA TYR A 223 -8.80 -4.49 -2.50
C TYR A 223 -8.42 -5.70 -3.35
N LEU A 224 -7.20 -6.25 -3.18
CA LEU A 224 -6.69 -7.38 -3.95
C LEU A 224 -7.52 -8.65 -3.77
N LEU A 225 -8.04 -8.90 -2.57
CA LEU A 225 -8.93 -10.02 -2.27
C LEU A 225 -10.40 -9.78 -2.69
N GLY A 226 -10.73 -8.58 -3.20
CA GLY A 226 -12.08 -8.22 -3.60
C GLY A 226 -13.05 -8.08 -2.42
N LEU A 227 -12.54 -7.71 -1.24
CA LEU A 227 -13.32 -7.57 0.00
C LEU A 227 -13.88 -6.16 0.20
N GLN A 228 -13.27 -5.14 -0.41
CA GLN A 228 -13.70 -3.74 -0.28
C GLN A 228 -15.11 -3.49 -0.86
N ALA A 229 -15.47 -4.16 -1.95
CA ALA A 229 -16.76 -3.97 -2.61
C ALA A 229 -17.93 -4.62 -1.85
N LEU A 230 -17.66 -5.37 -0.77
CA LEU A 230 -18.68 -6.11 -0.03
C LEU A 230 -19.28 -5.24 1.08
N PRO A 231 -20.61 -5.34 1.29
CA PRO A 231 -21.37 -4.38 2.09
C PRO A 231 -21.06 -4.44 3.58
N ASP A 232 -20.82 -5.64 4.12
CA ASP A 232 -20.72 -5.87 5.55
C ASP A 232 -19.65 -6.92 5.91
N ARG A 233 -19.35 -7.03 7.21
CA ARG A 233 -18.38 -7.98 7.75
C ARG A 233 -18.72 -9.43 7.37
N ALA A 234 -19.98 -9.83 7.50
CA ALA A 234 -20.39 -11.20 7.24
C ALA A 234 -20.21 -11.59 5.77
N ALA A 235 -20.49 -10.68 4.84
CA ALA A 235 -20.24 -10.86 3.40
C ALA A 235 -18.75 -11.03 3.10
N ARG A 236 -17.87 -10.26 3.77
CA ARG A 236 -16.41 -10.38 3.65
C ARG A 236 -15.90 -11.72 4.18
N LEU A 237 -16.35 -12.15 5.36
CA LEU A 237 -15.98 -13.45 5.93
C LEU A 237 -16.42 -14.62 5.04
N ARG A 238 -17.67 -14.62 4.56
CA ARG A 238 -18.18 -15.60 3.58
C ARG A 238 -17.39 -15.58 2.27
N ARG A 239 -16.83 -14.44 1.88
CA ARG A 239 -15.95 -14.35 0.71
C ARG A 239 -14.61 -15.00 0.99
N ILE A 240 -13.98 -14.73 2.13
CA ILE A 240 -12.72 -15.36 2.54
C ILE A 240 -12.84 -16.88 2.56
N GLU A 241 -13.93 -17.43 3.11
CA GLU A 241 -14.21 -18.88 3.11
C GLU A 241 -14.21 -19.49 1.70
N ARG A 242 -14.76 -18.76 0.72
CA ARG A 242 -14.83 -19.19 -0.69
C ARG A 242 -13.50 -19.02 -1.44
N LEU A 243 -12.59 -18.20 -0.93
CA LEU A 243 -11.26 -18.04 -1.51
C LEU A 243 -10.38 -19.21 -1.08
N ARG A 244 -9.67 -19.81 -2.03
CA ARG A 244 -8.64 -20.84 -1.77
C ARG A 244 -7.34 -20.17 -1.32
N LEU A 245 -7.35 -19.60 -0.12
CA LEU A 245 -6.20 -18.90 0.47
C LEU A 245 -5.35 -19.86 1.32
N PRO A 246 -4.00 -19.71 1.30
CA PRO A 246 -3.11 -20.27 2.30
C PRO A 246 -3.53 -19.85 3.72
N GLU A 247 -3.22 -20.69 4.71
CA GLU A 247 -3.68 -20.50 6.10
C GLU A 247 -3.24 -19.16 6.69
N ASN A 248 -1.98 -18.77 6.50
CA ASN A 248 -1.45 -17.49 7.00
C ASN A 248 -2.18 -16.29 6.40
N LEU A 249 -2.41 -16.28 5.07
CA LEU A 249 -3.15 -15.21 4.40
C LEU A 249 -4.63 -15.21 4.80
N ARG A 250 -5.24 -16.39 5.01
CA ARG A 250 -6.61 -16.50 5.51
C ARG A 250 -6.73 -15.88 6.90
N ALA A 251 -5.81 -16.22 7.81
CA ALA A 251 -5.79 -15.69 9.17
C ALA A 251 -5.64 -14.17 9.19
N ASP A 252 -4.67 -13.63 8.41
CA ASP A 252 -4.48 -12.19 8.24
C ASP A 252 -5.76 -11.51 7.70
N ALA A 253 -6.39 -12.07 6.66
CA ALA A 253 -7.60 -11.50 6.07
C ALA A 253 -8.80 -11.52 7.03
N VAL A 254 -8.97 -12.59 7.82
CA VAL A 254 -10.03 -12.68 8.85
C VAL A 254 -9.79 -11.64 9.93
N SER A 255 -8.58 -11.61 10.51
CA SER A 255 -8.22 -10.65 11.56
C SER A 255 -8.43 -9.21 11.10
N LEU A 256 -8.07 -8.92 9.86
CA LEU A 256 -8.29 -7.61 9.24
C LEU A 256 -9.78 -7.30 9.08
N VAL A 257 -10.60 -8.22 8.60
CA VAL A 257 -12.05 -7.99 8.45
C VAL A 257 -12.74 -7.79 9.80
N GLU A 258 -12.27 -8.47 10.84
CA GLU A 258 -12.79 -8.34 12.20
C GLU A 258 -12.42 -7.01 12.88
N SER A 259 -11.28 -6.40 12.50
CA SER A 259 -10.86 -5.10 13.03
C SER A 259 -11.59 -3.92 12.41
N ILE A 260 -12.19 -4.09 11.22
CA ILE A 260 -12.97 -3.04 10.56
C ILE A 260 -14.27 -2.78 11.35
N PRO A 261 -14.52 -1.53 11.81
CA PRO A 261 -15.76 -1.18 12.50
C PRO A 261 -16.98 -1.42 11.61
N ASP A 262 -18.03 -2.03 12.15
CA ASP A 262 -19.26 -2.26 11.39
C ASP A 262 -19.97 -0.91 11.15
N PRO A 263 -20.59 -0.69 9.97
CA PRO A 263 -21.28 0.57 9.69
C PRO A 263 -22.36 0.91 10.71
N ALA A 264 -23.02 -0.11 11.27
CA ALA A 264 -24.03 0.04 12.32
C ALA A 264 -23.47 0.63 13.61
N THR A 265 -22.22 0.33 13.96
CA THR A 265 -21.54 0.83 15.16
C THR A 265 -21.19 2.31 15.04
N ARG A 266 -20.82 2.78 13.84
CA ARG A 266 -20.49 4.19 13.58
C ARG A 266 -21.69 5.14 13.74
N VAL A 267 -22.91 4.66 13.48
CA VAL A 267 -24.15 5.45 13.65
C VAL A 267 -24.54 5.60 15.13
N ALA A 268 -24.22 4.61 15.96
CA ALA A 268 -24.49 4.67 17.40
C ALA A 268 -23.57 5.69 18.11
N GLU A 269 -22.29 5.75 17.74
CA GLU A 269 -21.33 6.72 18.30
C GLU A 269 -21.65 8.16 17.88
N SER A 270 -22.10 8.39 16.64
CA SER A 270 -22.48 9.74 16.20
C SER A 270 -23.76 10.24 16.89
N ARG A 271 -24.69 9.33 17.25
CA ARG A 271 -25.92 9.67 17.98
C ARG A 271 -25.65 9.91 19.47
N GLY A 272 -24.80 9.11 20.11
CA GLY A 272 -24.41 9.33 21.52
C GLY A 272 -23.66 10.65 21.76
N ALA A 273 -22.79 11.06 20.82
CA ALA A 273 -22.10 12.35 20.89
C ALA A 273 -23.02 13.56 20.68
N SER A 274 -24.14 13.38 19.98
CA SER A 274 -25.14 14.45 19.74
C SER A 274 -26.08 14.63 20.95
N ASP A 275 -26.43 13.55 21.65
CA ASP A 275 -27.32 13.60 22.83
C ASP A 275 -26.64 14.19 24.07
N LEU A 276 -25.32 14.06 24.22
CA LEU A 276 -24.56 14.71 25.29
C LEU A 276 -24.45 16.23 25.12
N LYS A 277 -24.58 16.76 23.90
CA LYS A 277 -24.51 18.19 23.63
C LYS A 277 -25.83 18.94 23.91
N ASN A 278 -26.95 18.22 23.97
CA ASN A 278 -28.29 18.81 24.17
C ASN A 278 -28.79 18.79 25.62
N ARG A 279 -28.06 18.22 26.58
CA ARG A 279 -28.46 18.21 28.00
C ARG A 279 -27.85 19.33 28.86
N GLY A 280 -27.12 20.28 28.26
CA GLY A 280 -26.36 21.31 28.99
C GLY A 280 -27.01 22.70 29.13
N SER A 281 -28.18 22.97 28.56
CA SER A 281 -28.79 24.31 28.60
C SER A 281 -29.95 24.40 29.59
N THR A 282 -29.62 24.57 30.87
CA THR A 282 -30.56 25.03 31.90
C THR A 282 -30.93 26.51 31.63
N PRO A 283 -32.21 26.88 31.46
CA PRO A 283 -32.57 28.27 31.20
C PRO A 283 -32.46 29.11 32.48
N GLN A 284 -31.59 30.12 32.47
CA GLN A 284 -31.54 31.15 33.50
C GLN A 284 -32.84 31.98 33.47
N ARG A 285 -33.61 31.84 34.55
CA ARG A 285 -34.83 32.59 34.84
C ARG A 285 -34.48 34.02 35.27
N THR A 286 -34.65 35.00 34.37
CA THR A 286 -34.46 36.43 34.66
C THR A 286 -35.64 36.98 35.47
N LEU A 287 -35.37 37.36 36.73
CA LEU A 287 -36.27 38.11 37.60
C LEU A 287 -36.29 39.59 37.19
N ARG A 288 -37.41 40.05 36.62
CA ARG A 288 -37.71 41.48 36.39
C ARG A 288 -37.97 42.18 37.73
N ARG A 289 -37.12 43.15 38.08
CA ARG A 289 -37.30 44.05 39.22
C ARG A 289 -38.10 45.29 38.76
N LYS A 290 -39.30 45.48 39.32
CA LYS A 290 -40.07 46.73 39.24
C LYS A 290 -39.32 47.81 40.04
N LYS A 291 -39.23 49.03 39.50
CA LYS A 291 -39.00 50.25 40.28
C LYS A 291 -40.14 51.23 40.00
N SER A 292 -40.73 51.71 41.09
CA SER A 292 -41.46 52.97 41.20
C SER A 292 -40.53 54.15 41.03
#